data_AF-A0A3B9D2G1-F1
#
_entry.id   AF-A0A3B9D2G1-F1
#
_cell.length_a   1.000
_cell.length_b   1.000
_cell.length_c   1.000
_cell.angle_alpha   90.00
_cell.angle_beta   90.00
_cell.angle_gamma   90.00
#
_symmetry.space_group_name_H-M   'P 1'
#
loop_
_entity.id
_entity.type
_entity.pdbx_description
1 polymer ?
#
loop_
_entity_poly.entity_id
_entity_poly.type
_entity_poly.pdbx_seq_one_letter_code
_entity_poly.pdbx_strand_id
1 'polypeptide(L)'
;MAVLLTALLPAVNAQDEKPTPAPSIYLRLSEEATVTALQLTDEQKTSITQIITELNTALEAEDADKPALTKAAGQKLEAVLTALQQKQLEELFAPKLKFNFRLQKWEAVLDWMADEAGLSLVMDDVPEGAFNYSDSKEYTPTEAIDLLNGWLLTKGFTLVRRERLLMCLNLKEGLPEGAIPRIPLEELAERGRFEFVSV
;
A
#
# COMPACT_ATOMS: atom_id res chain seq x y z
N MET A 1 46.93 -15.57 13.30
CA MET A 1 45.76 -16.25 12.72
C MET A 1 44.57 -15.95 13.59
N ALA A 2 43.76 -14.97 13.20
CA ALA A 2 42.56 -14.56 13.94
C ALA A 2 41.39 -15.46 13.50
N VAL A 3 40.83 -16.20 14.44
CA VAL A 3 39.61 -17.00 14.28
C VAL A 3 38.44 -16.02 14.32
N LEU A 4 37.79 -15.77 13.19
CA LEU A 4 36.58 -14.95 13.15
C LEU A 4 35.40 -15.74 13.72
N LEU A 5 34.85 -15.18 14.80
CA LEU A 5 33.64 -15.61 15.49
C LEU A 5 32.42 -15.40 14.57
N THR A 6 31.85 -16.49 14.04
CA THR A 6 30.58 -16.44 13.31
C THR A 6 29.44 -16.41 14.32
N ALA A 7 28.97 -15.21 14.66
CA ALA A 7 27.75 -15.04 15.44
C ALA A 7 26.54 -15.36 14.55
N LEU A 8 25.91 -16.52 14.77
CA LEU A 8 24.55 -16.78 14.30
C LEU A 8 23.62 -15.76 14.95
N LEU A 9 22.97 -14.92 14.15
CA LEU A 9 21.80 -14.17 14.57
C LEU A 9 20.63 -15.15 14.76
N PRO A 10 19.87 -15.08 15.86
CA PRO A 10 18.68 -15.90 16.03
C PRO A 10 17.58 -15.41 15.07
N ALA A 11 16.89 -16.35 14.45
CA ALA A 11 15.66 -16.10 13.72
C ALA A 11 14.62 -15.51 14.68
N VAL A 12 14.28 -14.22 14.48
CA VAL A 12 13.11 -13.63 15.12
C VAL A 12 11.88 -14.22 14.44
N ASN A 13 11.19 -15.06 15.19
CA ASN A 13 9.94 -15.68 14.82
C ASN A 13 8.85 -14.59 14.84
N ALA A 14 8.57 -13.97 13.69
CA ALA A 14 7.57 -12.91 13.54
C ALA A 14 6.14 -13.48 13.34
N GLN A 15 5.71 -14.35 14.24
CA GLN A 15 4.29 -14.63 14.44
C GLN A 15 3.88 -14.00 15.77
N ASP A 16 2.79 -13.25 15.72
CA ASP A 16 2.05 -12.66 16.84
C ASP A 16 2.53 -11.31 17.39
N GLU A 17 2.52 -10.29 16.53
CA GLU A 17 1.92 -9.00 16.90
C GLU A 17 1.38 -8.32 15.64
N LYS A 18 0.06 -8.43 15.41
CA LYS A 18 -0.61 -7.50 14.49
C LYS A 18 -0.36 -6.09 15.04
N PRO A 19 0.09 -5.13 14.21
CA PRO A 19 0.36 -3.79 14.70
C PRO A 19 -0.88 -3.27 15.44
N THR A 20 -0.66 -2.83 16.67
CA THR A 20 -1.59 -2.04 17.49
C THR A 20 -2.33 -1.08 16.56
N PRO A 21 -3.68 -0.99 16.60
CA PRO A 21 -4.40 -0.15 15.65
C PRO A 21 -3.85 1.26 15.80
N ALA A 22 -3.19 1.73 14.75
CA ALA A 22 -2.92 3.15 14.59
C ALA A 22 -4.23 3.91 14.88
N PRO A 23 -4.18 5.13 15.44
CA PRO A 23 -5.36 5.97 15.47
C PRO A 23 -5.98 5.90 14.08
N SER A 24 -7.21 5.40 14.02
CA SER A 24 -7.89 5.06 12.77
C SER A 24 -7.66 6.19 11.78
N ILE A 25 -7.00 5.93 10.64
CA ILE A 25 -6.66 6.97 9.64
C ILE A 25 -7.88 7.81 9.26
N TYR A 26 -9.06 7.21 9.39
CA TYR A 26 -10.37 7.81 9.23
C TYR A 26 -10.66 9.00 10.17
N LEU A 27 -10.02 9.10 11.34
CA LEU A 27 -10.12 10.28 12.21
C LEU A 27 -9.47 11.52 11.59
N ARG A 28 -8.60 11.35 10.58
CA ARG A 28 -7.97 12.45 9.84
C ARG A 28 -8.84 12.98 8.70
N LEU A 29 -10.04 12.44 8.52
CA LEU A 29 -10.98 12.89 7.48
C LEU A 29 -11.50 14.32 7.70
N SER A 30 -11.38 14.85 8.92
CA SER A 30 -11.70 16.25 9.21
C SER A 30 -10.56 17.23 8.88
N GLU A 31 -9.37 16.74 8.53
CA GLU A 31 -8.23 17.59 8.15
C GLU A 31 -8.45 18.13 6.72
N GLU A 32 -8.21 19.44 6.51
CA GLU A 32 -8.44 20.12 5.23
C GLU A 32 -7.68 19.47 4.06
N ALA A 33 -6.45 19.01 4.32
CA ALA A 33 -5.63 18.32 3.34
C ALA A 33 -6.29 17.01 2.87
N THR A 34 -6.85 16.22 3.80
CA THR A 34 -7.54 14.96 3.49
C THR A 34 -8.85 15.22 2.74
N VAL A 35 -9.63 16.22 3.17
CA VAL A 35 -10.88 16.62 2.50
C VAL A 35 -10.63 16.98 1.04
N THR A 36 -9.57 17.76 0.79
CA THR A 36 -9.20 18.20 -0.56
C THR A 36 -8.70 17.03 -1.40
N ALA A 37 -7.82 16.19 -0.84
CA ALA A 37 -7.24 15.05 -1.55
C ALA A 37 -8.31 14.04 -1.99
N LEU A 38 -9.29 13.75 -1.13
CA LEU A 38 -10.37 12.77 -1.40
C LEU A 38 -11.58 13.36 -2.10
N GLN A 39 -11.57 14.67 -2.37
CA GLN A 39 -12.69 15.40 -2.99
C GLN A 39 -14.03 15.12 -2.29
N LEU A 40 -14.05 15.15 -0.96
CA LEU A 40 -15.24 14.79 -0.19
C LEU A 40 -16.42 15.72 -0.53
N THR A 41 -17.61 15.14 -0.67
CA THR A 41 -18.84 15.90 -0.89
C THR A 41 -19.26 16.64 0.37
N ASP A 42 -20.12 17.65 0.23
CA ASP A 42 -20.63 18.37 1.41
C ASP A 42 -21.45 17.45 2.33
N GLU A 43 -22.19 16.49 1.77
CA GLU A 43 -22.90 15.46 2.53
C GLU A 43 -21.95 14.56 3.33
N GLN A 44 -20.84 14.15 2.72
CA GLN A 44 -19.81 13.36 3.41
C GLN A 44 -19.17 14.17 4.54
N LYS A 45 -18.80 15.44 4.30
CA LYS A 45 -18.24 16.34 5.32
C LYS A 45 -19.18 16.53 6.51
N THR A 46 -20.48 16.73 6.26
CA THR A 46 -21.48 16.85 7.33
C THR A 46 -21.54 15.56 8.15
N SER A 47 -21.60 14.41 7.49
CA SER A 47 -21.64 13.10 8.16
C SER A 47 -20.39 12.84 9.02
N ILE A 48 -19.20 13.12 8.48
CA ILE A 48 -17.92 13.01 9.19
C ILE A 48 -17.90 13.91 10.44
N THR A 49 -18.33 15.16 10.29
CA THR A 49 -18.38 16.13 11.40
C THR A 49 -19.31 15.65 12.52
N GLN A 50 -20.47 15.12 12.15
CA GLN A 50 -21.42 14.56 13.11
C GLN A 50 -20.81 13.36 13.85
N ILE A 51 -20.20 12.41 13.14
CA ILE A 51 -19.59 11.22 13.76
C ILE A 51 -18.46 11.61 14.72
N ILE A 52 -17.62 12.58 14.36
CA ILE A 52 -16.52 13.04 15.22
C ILE A 52 -17.07 13.76 16.47
N THR A 53 -18.15 14.53 16.32
CA THR A 53 -18.79 15.20 17.46
C THR A 53 -19.43 14.19 18.40
N GLU A 54 -20.16 13.19 17.87
CA GLU A 54 -20.70 12.07 18.64
C GLU A 54 -19.60 11.31 19.39
N LEU A 55 -18.47 11.04 18.73
CA LEU A 55 -17.31 10.40 19.35
C LEU A 55 -16.76 11.25 20.51
N ASN A 56 -16.53 12.54 20.28
CA ASN A 56 -15.99 13.43 21.31
C ASN A 56 -16.92 13.51 22.54
N THR A 57 -18.23 13.66 22.32
CA THR A 57 -19.21 13.65 23.42
C THR A 57 -19.22 12.31 24.16
N ALA A 58 -19.14 11.18 23.45
CA ALA A 58 -19.11 9.87 24.10
C ALA A 58 -17.82 9.64 24.92
N LEU A 59 -16.70 10.21 24.49
CA LEU A 59 -15.42 10.13 25.20
C LEU A 59 -15.38 10.96 26.49
N GLU A 60 -16.30 11.91 26.68
CA GLU A 60 -16.44 12.72 27.90
C GLU A 60 -17.16 11.97 29.05
N ALA A 61 -17.77 10.82 28.78
CA ALA A 61 -18.43 10.02 29.82
C ALA A 61 -17.42 9.40 30.81
N GLU A 62 -17.80 9.32 32.09
CA GLU A 62 -16.93 8.86 33.19
C GLU A 62 -16.45 7.40 32.99
N ASP A 63 -17.31 6.53 32.46
CA ASP A 63 -17.03 5.12 32.16
C ASP A 63 -16.77 4.85 30.66
N ALA A 64 -16.25 5.82 29.92
CA ALA A 64 -16.05 5.69 28.47
C ALA A 64 -15.01 4.60 28.10
N ASP A 65 -15.46 3.56 27.39
CA ASP A 65 -14.59 2.60 26.72
C ASP A 65 -13.99 3.23 25.45
N LYS A 66 -12.87 3.95 25.62
CA LYS A 66 -12.22 4.68 24.53
C LYS A 66 -11.86 3.76 23.35
N PRO A 67 -11.23 2.59 23.54
CA PRO A 67 -10.97 1.66 22.44
C PRO A 67 -12.22 1.25 21.66
N ALA A 68 -13.32 0.90 22.33
CA ALA A 68 -14.56 0.51 21.66
C ALA A 68 -15.18 1.68 20.88
N LEU A 69 -15.20 2.87 21.48
CA LEU A 69 -15.75 4.09 20.86
C LEU A 69 -14.95 4.50 19.62
N THR A 70 -13.62 4.55 19.71
CA THR A 70 -12.76 4.90 18.57
C THR A 70 -12.89 3.88 17.43
N LYS A 71 -12.98 2.59 17.76
CA LYS A 71 -13.21 1.53 16.76
C LYS A 71 -14.56 1.69 16.06
N ALA A 72 -15.64 1.91 16.81
CA ALA A 72 -16.97 2.08 16.26
C ALA A 72 -17.07 3.35 15.39
N ALA A 73 -16.48 4.46 15.83
CA ALA A 73 -16.41 5.69 15.04
C ALA A 73 -15.61 5.49 13.75
N GLY A 74 -14.48 4.77 13.80
CA GLY A 74 -13.70 4.42 12.62
C GLY A 74 -14.53 3.68 11.56
N GLN A 75 -15.31 2.68 11.98
CA GLN A 75 -16.19 1.93 11.07
C GLN A 75 -17.30 2.80 10.46
N LYS A 76 -17.90 3.71 11.25
CA LYS A 76 -18.89 4.67 10.73
C LYS A 76 -18.27 5.61 9.71
N LEU A 77 -17.06 6.13 9.99
CA LEU A 77 -16.35 7.04 9.10
C LEU A 77 -15.93 6.36 7.79
N GLU A 78 -15.45 5.13 7.86
CA GLU A 78 -15.14 4.29 6.70
C GLU A 78 -16.36 4.12 5.78
N ALA A 79 -17.54 3.85 6.36
CA ALA A 79 -18.78 3.67 5.63
C ALA A 79 -19.32 4.94 4.93
N VAL A 80 -18.82 6.14 5.28
CA VAL A 80 -19.19 7.39 4.59
C VAL A 80 -18.47 7.53 3.25
N LEU A 81 -17.31 6.87 3.10
CA LEU A 81 -16.47 6.97 1.91
C LEU A 81 -16.91 5.96 0.84
N THR A 82 -16.69 6.30 -0.43
CA THR A 82 -16.74 5.32 -1.52
C THR A 82 -15.54 4.38 -1.44
N ALA A 83 -15.62 3.21 -2.07
CA ALA A 83 -14.50 2.27 -2.15
C ALA A 83 -13.23 2.92 -2.75
N LEU A 84 -13.41 3.82 -3.72
CA LEU A 84 -12.33 4.61 -4.31
C LEU A 84 -11.67 5.53 -3.27
N GLN A 85 -12.47 6.29 -2.52
CA GLN A 85 -11.97 7.21 -1.50
C GLN A 85 -11.31 6.47 -0.32
N GLN A 86 -11.80 5.29 0.05
CA GLN A 86 -11.15 4.45 1.07
C GLN A 86 -9.74 4.06 0.63
N LYS A 87 -9.59 3.58 -0.61
CA LYS A 87 -8.28 3.23 -1.18
C LYS A 87 -7.34 4.45 -1.27
N GLN A 88 -7.83 5.60 -1.70
CA GLN A 88 -7.04 6.84 -1.75
C GLN A 88 -6.57 7.29 -0.37
N LEU A 89 -7.42 7.14 0.66
CA LEU A 89 -7.06 7.46 2.03
C LEU A 89 -5.94 6.56 2.53
N GLU A 90 -6.02 5.26 2.26
CA GLU A 90 -4.96 4.30 2.58
C GLU A 90 -3.64 4.68 1.89
N GLU A 91 -3.66 5.03 0.60
CA GLU A 91 -2.46 5.44 -0.14
C GLU A 91 -1.85 6.75 0.36
N LEU A 92 -2.69 7.71 0.78
CA LEU A 92 -2.25 9.00 1.31
C LEU A 92 -1.44 8.82 2.60
N PHE A 93 -1.86 7.89 3.45
CA PHE A 93 -1.24 7.60 4.74
C PHE A 93 -0.37 6.33 4.74
N ALA A 94 -0.17 5.70 3.58
CA ALA A 94 0.70 4.55 3.44
C ALA A 94 2.14 4.92 3.83
N PRO A 95 2.86 4.01 4.53
CA PRO A 95 4.29 4.18 4.78
C PRO A 95 5.03 4.49 3.48
N LYS A 96 5.95 5.46 3.55
CA LYS A 96 6.78 5.82 2.41
C LYS A 96 8.01 4.93 2.35
N LEU A 97 8.33 4.47 1.14
CA LEU A 97 9.43 3.57 0.84
C LEU A 97 10.63 4.35 0.31
N LYS A 98 11.83 3.89 0.67
CA LYS A 98 13.11 4.41 0.15
C LYS A 98 13.88 3.30 -0.54
N PHE A 99 14.37 3.58 -1.73
CA PHE A 99 15.09 2.60 -2.52
C PHE A 99 16.60 2.74 -2.30
N ASN A 100 17.24 1.65 -1.89
CA ASN A 100 18.69 1.55 -1.75
C ASN A 100 19.18 0.13 -2.04
N PHE A 101 19.10 -0.25 -3.32
CA PHE A 101 19.52 -1.57 -3.80
C PHE A 101 20.89 -1.50 -4.45
N ARG A 102 21.79 -2.39 -4.00
CA ARG A 102 23.14 -2.55 -4.55
C ARG A 102 23.36 -4.02 -4.87
N LEU A 103 23.48 -4.32 -6.16
CA LEU A 103 23.65 -5.67 -6.71
C LEU A 103 22.62 -6.66 -6.12
N GLN A 104 21.39 -6.20 -5.89
CA GLN A 104 20.35 -7.02 -5.29
C GLN A 104 19.72 -7.92 -6.35
N LYS A 105 19.48 -9.18 -6.03
CA LYS A 105 18.75 -10.09 -6.92
C LYS A 105 17.30 -9.63 -7.11
N TRP A 106 16.75 -9.79 -8.31
CA TRP A 106 15.39 -9.34 -8.62
C TRP A 106 14.35 -10.00 -7.73
N GLU A 107 14.44 -11.29 -7.49
CA GLU A 107 13.55 -12.05 -6.62
C GLU A 107 13.41 -11.38 -5.26
N ALA A 108 14.52 -10.99 -4.65
CA ALA A 108 14.53 -10.34 -3.34
C ALA A 108 13.98 -8.90 -3.38
N VAL A 109 14.16 -8.16 -4.48
CA VAL A 109 13.56 -6.83 -4.64
C VAL A 109 12.04 -6.94 -4.79
N LEU A 110 11.58 -7.91 -5.57
CA LEU A 110 10.15 -8.13 -5.81
C LEU A 110 9.44 -8.65 -4.56
N ASP A 111 10.09 -9.55 -3.81
CA ASP A 111 9.60 -10.08 -2.53
C ASP A 111 9.43 -8.94 -1.51
N TRP A 112 10.48 -8.13 -1.34
CA TRP A 112 10.41 -6.93 -0.51
C TRP A 112 9.29 -5.98 -0.96
N MET A 113 9.13 -5.74 -2.27
CA MET A 113 8.07 -4.86 -2.75
C MET A 113 6.68 -5.40 -2.46
N ALA A 114 6.48 -6.72 -2.56
CA ALA A 114 5.21 -7.36 -2.25
C ALA A 114 4.86 -7.20 -0.76
N ASP A 115 5.85 -7.40 0.12
CA ASP A 115 5.70 -7.22 1.56
C ASP A 115 5.34 -5.77 1.93
N GLU A 116 6.08 -4.79 1.41
CA GLU A 116 5.82 -3.36 1.66
C GLU A 116 4.46 -2.90 1.12
N ALA A 117 3.96 -3.54 0.06
CA ALA A 117 2.64 -3.28 -0.51
C ALA A 117 1.52 -4.11 0.14
N GLY A 118 1.83 -5.04 1.04
CA GLY A 118 0.85 -5.97 1.62
C GLY A 118 0.21 -6.93 0.60
N LEU A 119 0.93 -7.24 -0.48
CA LEU A 119 0.51 -8.11 -1.58
C LEU A 119 1.21 -9.47 -1.51
N SER A 120 0.59 -10.49 -2.07
CA SER A 120 1.23 -11.80 -2.25
C SER A 120 1.92 -11.86 -3.60
N LEU A 121 3.23 -12.10 -3.58
CA LEU A 121 4.03 -12.22 -4.81
C LEU A 121 3.74 -13.53 -5.54
N VAL A 122 3.56 -13.43 -6.85
CA VAL A 122 3.53 -14.56 -7.78
C VAL A 122 4.56 -14.31 -8.86
N MET A 123 5.53 -15.22 -9.00
CA MET A 123 6.56 -15.12 -10.03
C MET A 123 6.96 -16.52 -10.50
N ASP A 124 6.82 -16.77 -11.79
CA ASP A 124 7.32 -18.00 -12.45
C ASP A 124 8.72 -17.78 -13.04
N ASP A 125 9.00 -16.53 -13.44
CA ASP A 125 10.26 -16.09 -14.03
C ASP A 125 10.56 -14.65 -13.57
N VAL A 126 11.85 -14.30 -13.56
CA VAL A 126 12.33 -12.98 -13.16
C VAL A 126 13.42 -12.48 -14.10
N PRO A 127 13.67 -11.16 -14.15
CA PRO A 127 14.74 -10.65 -15.00
C PRO A 127 16.12 -11.16 -14.58
N GLU A 128 16.97 -11.43 -15.57
CA GLU A 128 18.35 -11.80 -15.31
C GLU A 128 19.17 -10.66 -14.68
N GLY A 129 20.19 -11.05 -13.91
CA GLY A 129 21.15 -10.15 -13.30
C GLY A 129 20.67 -9.60 -11.96
N ALA A 130 21.14 -8.38 -11.65
CA ALA A 130 20.85 -7.73 -10.39
C ALA A 130 20.28 -6.32 -10.60
N PHE A 131 19.43 -5.90 -9.68
CA PHE A 131 18.92 -4.54 -9.59
C PHE A 131 19.89 -3.66 -8.80
N ASN A 132 20.17 -2.50 -9.38
CA ASN A 132 21.04 -1.47 -8.81
C ASN A 132 20.32 -0.14 -8.95
N TYR A 133 19.80 0.38 -7.83
CA TYR A 133 19.09 1.65 -7.82
C TYR A 133 19.10 2.23 -6.42
N SER A 134 19.41 3.51 -6.31
CA SER A 134 19.27 4.25 -5.06
C SER A 134 18.80 5.66 -5.36
N ASP A 135 17.88 6.14 -4.54
CA ASP A 135 17.31 7.49 -4.63
C ASP A 135 17.09 8.03 -3.21
N SER A 136 17.07 9.35 -3.08
CA SER A 136 16.66 10.04 -1.86
C SER A 136 15.15 10.31 -1.79
N LYS A 137 14.42 10.15 -2.91
CA LYS A 137 12.96 10.27 -2.95
C LYS A 137 12.28 9.17 -2.13
N GLU A 138 11.16 9.55 -1.52
CA GLU A 138 10.20 8.69 -0.84
C GLU A 138 9.02 8.37 -1.77
N TYR A 139 8.56 7.12 -1.75
CA TYR A 139 7.53 6.61 -2.67
C TYR A 139 6.38 5.96 -1.89
N THR A 140 5.13 6.14 -2.33
CA THR A 140 4.06 5.21 -1.93
C THR A 140 4.31 3.83 -2.52
N PRO A 141 3.67 2.76 -1.99
CA PRO A 141 3.71 1.45 -2.63
C PRO A 141 3.31 1.47 -4.11
N THR A 142 2.28 2.26 -4.48
CA THR A 142 1.85 2.44 -5.88
C THR A 142 2.96 3.09 -6.73
N GLU A 143 3.58 4.17 -6.26
CA GLU A 143 4.69 4.82 -6.98
C GLU A 143 5.93 3.91 -7.07
N ALA A 144 6.19 3.10 -6.05
CA ALA A 144 7.32 2.17 -6.00
C ALA A 144 7.15 1.03 -7.00
N ILE A 145 5.95 0.46 -7.12
CA ILE A 145 5.62 -0.53 -8.15
C ILE A 145 5.75 0.08 -9.54
N ASP A 146 5.27 1.31 -9.73
CA ASP A 146 5.40 2.03 -11.01
C ASP A 146 6.86 2.24 -11.41
N LEU A 147 7.70 2.67 -10.46
CA LEU A 147 9.13 2.84 -10.65
C LEU A 147 9.80 1.52 -11.05
N LEU A 148 9.49 0.43 -10.33
CA LEU A 148 10.00 -0.91 -10.66
C LEU A 148 9.55 -1.34 -12.06
N ASN A 149 8.29 -1.11 -12.42
CA ASN A 149 7.78 -1.39 -13.76
C ASN A 149 8.55 -0.65 -14.85
N GLY A 150 8.91 0.61 -14.63
CA GLY A 150 9.77 1.37 -15.54
C GLY A 150 11.10 0.66 -15.84
N TRP A 151 11.72 0.03 -14.85
CA TRP A 151 12.95 -0.76 -15.02
C TRP A 151 12.68 -2.14 -15.62
N LEU A 152 11.67 -2.85 -15.12
CA LEU A 152 11.30 -4.20 -15.57
C LEU A 152 10.95 -4.21 -17.06
N LEU A 153 10.27 -3.16 -17.55
CA LEU A 153 9.91 -3.03 -18.96
C LEU A 153 11.15 -3.03 -19.87
N THR A 154 12.26 -2.42 -19.44
CA THR A 154 13.53 -2.46 -20.19
C THR A 154 14.11 -3.87 -20.31
N LYS A 155 13.66 -4.80 -19.46
CA LYS A 155 14.09 -6.20 -19.42
C LYS A 155 13.04 -7.15 -19.99
N GLY A 156 11.91 -6.65 -20.47
CA GLY A 156 10.81 -7.46 -20.96
C GLY A 156 9.99 -8.11 -19.83
N PHE A 157 9.86 -7.46 -18.69
CA PHE A 157 9.03 -7.90 -17.57
C PHE A 157 8.08 -6.79 -17.12
N THR A 158 7.02 -7.15 -16.39
CA THR A 158 6.14 -6.20 -15.70
C THR A 158 5.54 -6.82 -14.44
N LEU A 159 5.27 -5.98 -13.44
CA LEU A 159 4.43 -6.27 -12.30
C LEU A 159 2.99 -5.87 -12.61
N VAL A 160 2.08 -6.82 -12.42
CA VAL A 160 0.64 -6.60 -12.52
C VAL A 160 0.01 -6.80 -11.14
N ARG A 161 -0.69 -5.76 -10.65
CA ARG A 161 -1.51 -5.85 -9.43
C ARG A 161 -2.87 -6.43 -9.76
N ARG A 162 -3.24 -7.52 -9.10
CA ARG A 162 -4.55 -8.14 -9.27
C ARG A 162 -5.08 -8.61 -7.92
N GLU A 163 -6.17 -8.00 -7.46
CA GLU A 163 -6.73 -8.24 -6.13
C GLU A 163 -5.65 -8.02 -5.05
N ARG A 164 -5.25 -9.07 -4.33
CA ARG A 164 -4.17 -9.05 -3.34
C ARG A 164 -2.86 -9.64 -3.87
N LEU A 165 -2.73 -9.85 -5.17
CA LEU A 165 -1.56 -10.43 -5.81
C LEU A 165 -0.71 -9.36 -6.50
N LEU A 166 0.61 -9.53 -6.42
CA LEU A 166 1.60 -8.83 -7.23
C LEU A 166 2.25 -9.86 -8.15
N MET A 167 1.93 -9.82 -9.45
CA MET A 167 2.37 -10.83 -10.42
C MET A 167 3.54 -10.31 -11.24
N CYS A 168 4.69 -10.98 -11.19
CA CYS A 168 5.81 -10.73 -12.11
C CYS A 168 5.62 -11.55 -13.39
N LEU A 169 5.43 -10.85 -14.51
CA LEU A 169 5.14 -11.45 -15.80
C LEU A 169 6.28 -11.17 -16.79
N ASN A 170 6.73 -12.23 -17.46
CA ASN A 170 7.63 -12.14 -18.59
C ASN A 170 6.84 -11.81 -19.86
N LEU A 171 7.26 -10.77 -20.58
CA LEU A 171 6.57 -10.23 -21.76
C LEU A 171 7.03 -10.88 -23.08
N LYS A 172 8.05 -11.75 -23.08
CA LYS A 172 8.64 -12.34 -24.29
C LYS A 172 7.61 -13.13 -25.12
N GLU A 173 6.79 -13.95 -24.45
CA GLU A 173 5.74 -14.77 -25.07
C GLU A 173 4.37 -14.06 -25.10
N GLY A 174 4.33 -12.78 -24.71
CA GLY A 174 3.11 -12.02 -24.49
C GLY A 174 2.53 -12.22 -23.08
N LEU A 175 1.37 -11.59 -22.85
CA LEU A 175 0.69 -11.61 -21.55
C LEU A 175 -0.30 -12.79 -21.49
N PRO A 176 -0.38 -13.52 -20.36
CA PRO A 176 -1.40 -14.54 -20.18
C PRO A 176 -2.81 -13.97 -20.29
N GLU A 177 -3.75 -14.77 -20.79
CA GLU A 177 -5.16 -14.37 -20.89
C GLU A 177 -5.72 -14.03 -19.50
N GLY A 178 -6.40 -12.89 -19.39
CA GLY A 178 -6.96 -12.42 -18.12
C GLY A 178 -5.92 -11.99 -17.07
N ALA A 179 -4.64 -11.89 -17.43
CA ALA A 179 -3.62 -11.38 -16.51
C ALA A 179 -3.83 -9.90 -16.20
N ILE A 180 -4.27 -9.12 -17.19
CA ILE A 180 -4.48 -7.68 -17.05
C ILE A 180 -5.82 -7.40 -16.38
N PRO A 181 -5.85 -6.71 -15.23
CA PRO A 181 -7.09 -6.39 -14.54
C PRO A 181 -7.92 -5.40 -15.37
N ARG A 182 -9.23 -5.54 -15.28
CA ARG A 182 -10.17 -4.51 -15.75
C ARG A 182 -10.55 -3.60 -14.60
N ILE A 183 -10.41 -2.30 -14.82
CA ILE A 183 -10.73 -1.26 -13.84
C ILE A 183 -11.73 -0.26 -14.45
N PRO A 184 -12.57 0.38 -13.62
CA PRO A 184 -13.33 1.55 -14.05
C PRO A 184 -12.42 2.69 -14.51
N LEU A 185 -12.92 3.58 -15.38
CA LEU A 185 -12.14 4.69 -15.95
C LEU A 185 -11.63 5.66 -14.86
N GLU A 186 -12.45 5.87 -13.84
CA GLU A 186 -12.17 6.71 -12.68
C GLU A 186 -10.97 6.21 -11.84
N GLU A 187 -10.70 4.91 -11.85
CA GLU A 187 -9.56 4.31 -11.15
C GLU A 187 -8.24 4.46 -11.92
N LEU A 188 -8.28 4.85 -13.20
CA LEU A 188 -7.08 4.92 -14.04
C LEU A 188 -6.05 5.91 -13.47
N ALA A 189 -6.51 7.00 -12.85
CA ALA A 189 -5.63 8.00 -12.24
C ALA A 189 -4.86 7.48 -11.02
N GLU A 190 -5.29 6.36 -10.42
CA GLU A 190 -4.66 5.72 -9.26
C GLU A 190 -3.66 4.63 -9.65
N ARG A 191 -3.48 4.40 -10.95
CA ARG A 191 -2.53 3.44 -11.47
C ARG A 191 -1.24 4.15 -11.84
N GLY A 192 -0.14 3.46 -11.60
CA GLY A 192 1.17 3.87 -12.08
C GLY A 192 1.16 4.04 -13.61
N ARG A 193 1.99 4.95 -14.10
CA ARG A 193 2.13 5.23 -15.53
C ARG A 193 2.54 3.99 -16.35
N PHE A 194 3.25 3.06 -15.74
CA PHE A 194 3.79 1.84 -16.32
C PHE A 194 3.02 0.58 -15.89
N GLU A 195 1.85 0.73 -15.23
CA GLU A 195 0.98 -0.40 -14.94
C GLU A 195 0.10 -0.77 -16.13
N PHE A 196 -0.10 -2.08 -16.30
CA PHE A 196 -0.99 -2.62 -17.32
C PHE A 196 -2.39 -2.76 -16.72
N VAL A 197 -3.35 -2.06 -17.31
CA VAL A 197 -4.77 -2.13 -16.96
C VAL A 197 -5.62 -2.05 -18.21
N SER A 198 -6.86 -2.54 -18.12
CA SER A 198 -7.89 -2.36 -19.15
C SER A 198 -9.08 -1.60 -18.58
N VAL A 199 -9.76 -0.80 -19.40
CA VAL A 199 -10.95 0.00 -19.04
C VAL A 199 -12.13 -0.46 -19.89
#